data_AF-A0A6I0E9G7-F1
#
_entry.id   AF-A0A6I0E9G7-F1
#
_cell.length_a   1.000
_cell.length_b   1.000
_cell.length_c   1.000
_cell.angle_alpha   90.00
_cell.angle_beta   90.00
_cell.angle_gamma   90.00
#
_symmetry.space_group_name_H-M   'P 1'
#
loop_
_entity.id
_entity.type
_entity.pdbx_description
1 polymer ?
#
loop_
_entity_poly.entity_id
_entity_poly.type
_entity_poly.pdbx_seq_one_letter_code
_entity_poly.pdbx_strand_id
1 'polypeptide(L)'
;MEQNRNNYQNKAHETIDEIFKGINSLEEKAKTASKDFSDTMEETIQQMKVEGEKLKVKLDELANTNSESWEEIKNGFEQAANSLRDAFSNAFNKYKDK
;
A
#
# COMPACT_ATOMS: atom_id res chain seq x y z
N MET A 1 26.32 5.87 -2.27
CA MET A 1 25.14 6.47 -1.61
C MET A 1 23.99 6.61 -2.60
N GLU A 2 24.18 7.29 -3.74
CA GLU A 2 23.14 7.47 -4.77
C GLU A 2 22.60 6.15 -5.36
N GLN A 3 23.48 5.19 -5.69
CA GLN A 3 23.04 3.86 -6.16
C GLN A 3 22.14 3.12 -5.15
N ASN A 4 22.38 3.29 -3.84
CA ASN A 4 21.54 2.66 -2.81
C ASN A 4 20.15 3.29 -2.77
N ARG A 5 20.05 4.61 -3.01
CA ARG A 5 18.78 5.33 -3.07
C ARG A 5 17.98 4.94 -4.31
N ASN A 6 18.62 4.88 -5.47
CA ASN A 6 17.96 4.45 -6.71
C ASN A 6 17.45 3.01 -6.59
N ASN A 7 18.27 2.10 -6.03
CA ASN A 7 17.85 0.73 -5.76
C ASN A 7 16.66 0.66 -4.79
N TYR A 8 16.66 1.52 -3.76
CA TYR A 8 15.56 1.59 -2.82
C TYR A 8 14.28 2.11 -3.48
N GLN A 9 14.37 3.18 -4.27
CA GLN A 9 13.23 3.75 -5.00
C GLN A 9 12.59 2.72 -5.95
N ASN A 10 13.40 1.95 -6.69
CA ASN A 10 12.88 0.87 -7.53
C ASN A 10 12.10 -0.17 -6.72
N LYS A 11 12.64 -0.62 -5.58
CA LYS A 11 11.94 -1.55 -4.68
C LYS A 11 10.68 -0.96 -4.06
N ALA A 12 10.70 0.34 -3.79
CA ALA A 12 9.55 1.07 -3.26
C ALA A 12 8.43 1.16 -4.31
N HIS A 13 8.78 1.42 -5.58
CA HIS A 13 7.83 1.34 -6.71
C HIS A 13 7.24 -0.06 -6.84
N GLU A 14 8.07 -1.11 -6.83
CA GLU A 14 7.60 -2.51 -6.87
C GLU A 14 6.67 -2.82 -5.69
N THR A 15 7.00 -2.35 -4.48
CA THR A 15 6.16 -2.49 -3.29
C THR A 15 4.79 -1.84 -3.48
N ILE A 16 4.73 -0.62 -4.02
CA ILE A 16 3.46 0.07 -4.30
C ILE A 16 2.65 -0.74 -5.32
N ASP A 17 3.28 -1.18 -6.40
CA ASP A 17 2.62 -1.97 -7.45
C ASP A 17 2.04 -3.27 -6.90
N GLU A 18 2.77 -3.97 -6.03
CA GLU A 18 2.29 -5.17 -5.33
C GLU A 18 1.08 -4.87 -4.44
N ILE A 19 1.13 -3.78 -3.68
CA ILE A 19 0.01 -3.35 -2.82
C ILE A 19 -1.23 -3.09 -3.67
N PHE A 20 -1.12 -2.31 -4.74
CA PHE A 20 -2.26 -2.00 -5.61
C PHE A 20 -2.80 -3.24 -6.33
N LYS A 21 -1.93 -4.17 -6.77
CA LYS A 21 -2.36 -5.48 -7.29
C LYS A 21 -3.14 -6.28 -6.25
N GLY A 22 -2.70 -6.27 -5.00
CA GLY A 22 -3.41 -6.88 -3.87
C GLY A 22 -4.78 -6.26 -3.68
N ILE A 23 -4.85 -4.93 -3.55
CA ILE A 23 -6.11 -4.18 -3.38
C ILE A 23 -7.10 -4.50 -4.51
N ASN A 24 -6.64 -4.51 -5.77
CA ASN A 24 -7.48 -4.86 -6.92
C ASN A 24 -7.97 -6.32 -6.84
N SER A 25 -7.14 -7.25 -6.38
CA SER A 25 -7.57 -8.65 -6.15
C SER A 25 -8.64 -8.75 -5.06
N LEU A 26 -8.55 -7.95 -3.98
CA LEU A 26 -9.59 -7.90 -2.95
C LEU A 26 -10.88 -7.30 -3.46
N GLU A 27 -10.81 -6.27 -4.31
CA GLU A 27 -11.98 -5.66 -4.94
C GLU A 27 -12.73 -6.64 -5.85
N GLU A 28 -12.02 -7.38 -6.69
CA GLU A 28 -12.59 -8.46 -7.50
C GLU A 28 -13.27 -9.52 -6.61
N LYS A 29 -12.63 -9.90 -5.51
CA LYS A 29 -13.17 -10.86 -4.54
C LYS A 29 -14.43 -10.34 -3.85
N ALA A 30 -14.44 -9.07 -3.44
CA ALA A 30 -15.58 -8.42 -2.77
C ALA A 30 -16.86 -8.49 -3.62
N LYS A 31 -16.74 -8.26 -4.94
CA LYS A 31 -17.85 -8.36 -5.90
C LYS A 31 -18.55 -9.73 -5.93
N THR A 32 -17.87 -10.79 -5.48
CA THR A 32 -18.40 -12.16 -5.45
C THR A 32 -18.93 -12.59 -4.07
N ALA A 33 -18.82 -11.71 -3.07
CA ALA A 33 -19.29 -11.98 -1.72
C ALA A 33 -20.79 -11.64 -1.54
N SER A 34 -21.34 -11.95 -0.36
CA SER A 34 -22.67 -11.48 0.02
C SER A 34 -22.70 -9.94 0.07
N LYS A 35 -23.88 -9.35 -0.13
CA LYS A 35 -24.05 -7.89 -0.18
C LYS A 35 -23.49 -7.17 1.05
N ASP A 36 -23.88 -7.61 2.25
CA ASP A 36 -23.44 -6.98 3.51
C ASP A 36 -21.92 -7.07 3.71
N PHE A 37 -21.32 -8.19 3.28
CA PHE A 37 -19.88 -8.37 3.32
C PHE A 37 -19.18 -7.51 2.27
N SER A 38 -19.75 -7.39 1.07
CA SER A 38 -19.23 -6.52 -0.01
C SER A 38 -19.17 -5.07 0.45
N ASP A 39 -20.25 -4.55 1.04
CA ASP A 39 -20.32 -3.15 1.50
C ASP A 39 -19.21 -2.86 2.53
N THR A 40 -19.01 -3.75 3.51
CA THR A 40 -17.95 -3.62 4.53
C THR A 40 -16.54 -3.72 3.92
N MET A 41 -16.37 -4.62 2.95
CA MET A 41 -15.08 -4.85 2.28
C MET A 41 -14.74 -3.68 1.36
N GLU A 42 -15.71 -3.11 0.66
CA GLU A 42 -15.56 -1.94 -0.20
C GLU A 42 -15.06 -0.74 0.60
N GLU A 43 -15.63 -0.46 1.77
CA GLU A 43 -15.13 0.61 2.66
C GLU A 43 -13.65 0.39 3.03
N THR A 44 -13.30 -0.84 3.40
CA THR A 44 -11.91 -1.21 3.74
C THR A 44 -10.98 -1.04 2.53
N ILE A 45 -11.43 -1.43 1.35
CA ILE A 45 -10.69 -1.28 0.09
C ILE A 45 -10.48 0.19 -0.27
N GLN A 46 -11.50 1.04 -0.12
CA GLN A 46 -11.38 2.48 -0.40
C GLN A 46 -10.36 3.13 0.54
N GLN A 47 -10.36 2.79 1.83
CA GLN A 47 -9.35 3.26 2.77
C GLN A 47 -7.94 2.82 2.35
N MET A 48 -7.76 1.55 1.95
CA MET A 48 -6.47 1.07 1.45
C MET A 48 -6.03 1.77 0.17
N LYS A 49 -6.95 2.10 -0.75
CA LYS A 49 -6.64 2.88 -1.96
C LYS A 49 -6.14 4.28 -1.60
N VAL A 50 -6.81 4.96 -0.68
CA VAL A 50 -6.39 6.30 -0.20
C VAL A 50 -5.00 6.25 0.42
N GLU A 51 -4.72 5.28 1.30
CA GLU A 51 -3.39 5.12 1.88
C GLU A 51 -2.33 4.72 0.85
N GLY A 52 -2.70 3.91 -0.15
CA GLY A 52 -1.82 3.55 -1.27
C GLY A 52 -1.42 4.74 -2.12
N GLU A 53 -2.35 5.67 -2.37
CA GLU A 53 -2.06 6.92 -3.07
C GLU A 53 -1.14 7.83 -2.24
N LYS A 54 -1.33 7.91 -0.92
CA LYS A 54 -0.39 8.63 -0.03
C LYS A 54 1.01 8.05 -0.08
N LEU A 55 1.15 6.73 -0.21
CA LEU A 55 2.44 6.05 -0.37
C LEU A 55 3.15 6.42 -1.67
N LYS A 56 2.41 6.58 -2.78
CA LYS A 56 2.96 7.12 -4.04
C LYS A 56 3.51 8.53 -3.84
N VAL A 57 2.74 9.41 -3.21
CA VAL A 57 3.19 10.78 -2.92
C VAL A 57 4.47 10.77 -2.08
N LYS A 58 4.55 9.95 -1.03
CA LYS A 58 5.78 9.82 -0.22
C LYS A 58 6.98 9.30 -1.02
N LEU A 59 6.77 8.40 -1.98
CA LEU A 59 7.85 7.92 -2.84
C LEU A 59 8.35 9.03 -3.79
N ASP A 60 7.43 9.83 -4.32
CA ASP A 60 7.79 10.99 -5.14
C ASP A 60 8.56 12.04 -4.31
N GLU A 61 8.18 12.27 -3.06
CA GLU A 61 8.93 13.11 -2.11
C GLU A 61 10.34 12.54 -1.86
N LEU A 62 10.44 11.23 -1.65
CA LEU A 62 11.72 10.52 -1.44
C LEU A 62 12.64 10.60 -2.68
N ALA A 63 12.07 10.72 -3.88
CA ALA A 63 12.80 10.95 -5.12
C ALA A 63 13.38 12.36 -5.26
N ASN A 64 12.69 13.36 -4.71
CA ASN A 64 13.04 14.76 -4.86
C ASN A 64 13.76 15.37 -3.64
N THR A 65 13.81 14.66 -2.51
CA THR A 65 14.39 15.18 -1.26
C THR A 65 15.92 15.14 -1.23
N ASN A 66 16.51 16.01 -0.41
CA ASN A 66 17.95 16.06 -0.19
C ASN A 66 18.43 14.93 0.74
N SER A 67 19.75 14.77 0.86
CA SER A 67 20.36 13.67 1.62
C SER A 67 20.02 13.63 3.11
N GLU A 68 19.66 14.75 3.73
CA GLU A 68 19.49 14.88 5.17
C GLU A 68 18.11 14.37 5.62
N SER A 69 17.06 14.69 4.86
CA SER A 69 15.69 14.24 5.13
C SER A 69 15.33 12.89 4.51
N TRP A 70 16.23 12.32 3.69
CA TRP A 70 15.95 11.09 2.94
C TRP A 70 15.60 9.90 3.84
N GLU A 71 16.33 9.72 4.94
CA GLU A 71 16.07 8.59 5.85
C GLU A 71 14.78 8.72 6.65
N GLU A 72 14.38 9.94 7.01
CA GLU A 72 13.11 10.19 7.69
C GLU A 72 11.93 9.86 6.77
N ILE A 73 11.98 10.33 5.53
CA ILE A 73 10.94 10.06 4.52
C ILE A 73 10.90 8.56 4.20
N LYS A 74 12.07 7.91 4.07
CA LYS A 74 12.17 6.45 3.90
C LYS A 74 11.49 5.70 5.02
N ASN A 75 11.79 6.02 6.28
CA ASN A 75 11.18 5.36 7.42
C ASN A 75 9.66 5.55 7.43
N GLY A 76 9.19 6.76 7.11
CA GLY A 76 7.77 7.07 6.99
C GLY A 76 7.08 6.35 5.82
N PHE A 77 7.80 6.04 4.74
CA PHE A 77 7.34 5.18 3.66
C PHE A 77 7.22 3.73 4.12
N GLU A 78 8.27 3.18 4.75
CA GLU A 78 8.29 1.78 5.22
C GLU A 78 7.18 1.48 6.23
N GLN A 79 6.96 2.40 7.17
CA GLN A 79 5.87 2.29 8.14
C GLN A 79 4.50 2.24 7.45
N ALA A 80 4.24 3.17 6.52
CA ALA A 80 2.98 3.21 5.79
C ALA A 80 2.77 1.95 4.94
N ALA A 81 3.82 1.48 4.24
CA ALA A 81 3.77 0.28 3.42
C ALA A 81 3.47 -0.96 4.26
N ASN A 82 4.08 -1.08 5.44
CA ASN A 82 3.81 -2.19 6.36
C ASN A 82 2.37 -2.14 6.89
N SER A 83 1.89 -0.97 7.32
CA SER A 83 0.49 -0.82 7.75
C SER A 83 -0.51 -1.20 6.65
N LEU A 84 -0.23 -0.88 5.39
CA LEU A 84 -1.07 -1.32 4.27
C LEU A 84 -1.02 -2.82 4.04
N ARG A 85 0.15 -3.46 4.15
CA ARG A 85 0.28 -4.92 4.05
C ARG A 85 -0.50 -5.63 5.16
N ASP A 86 -0.49 -5.08 6.37
CA ASP A 86 -1.25 -5.61 7.50
C ASP A 86 -2.76 -5.44 7.27
N ALA A 87 -3.20 -4.26 6.80
CA ALA A 87 -4.59 -4.01 6.45
C ALA A 87 -5.09 -4.97 5.35
N PHE A 88 -4.29 -5.17 4.30
CA PHE A 88 -4.56 -6.15 3.26
C PHE A 88 -4.68 -7.57 3.81
N SER A 89 -3.73 -8.00 4.63
CA SER A 89 -3.72 -9.34 5.22
C SER A 89 -4.96 -9.58 6.08
N ASN A 90 -5.34 -8.59 6.89
CA ASN A 90 -6.55 -8.64 7.71
C ASN A 90 -7.82 -8.71 6.85
N ALA A 91 -7.93 -7.87 5.81
CA ALA A 91 -9.06 -7.88 4.88
C ALA A 91 -9.17 -9.22 4.14
N PHE A 92 -8.04 -9.78 3.71
CA PHE A 92 -7.99 -11.05 3.02
C PHE A 92 -8.36 -12.24 3.93
N ASN A 93 -7.93 -12.23 5.20
CA ASN A 93 -8.33 -13.24 6.17
C ASN A 93 -9.84 -13.17 6.44
N LYS A 94 -10.39 -11.98 6.67
CA LYS A 94 -11.85 -11.78 6.80
C LYS A 94 -12.62 -12.31 5.59
N TYR A 95 -12.08 -12.15 4.38
CA TYR A 95 -12.68 -12.71 3.17
C TYR A 95 -12.66 -14.24 3.11
N LYS A 96 -11.61 -14.88 3.64
CA LYS A 96 -11.54 -16.35 3.70
C LYS A 96 -12.50 -16.93 4.73
N ASP A 97 -12.74 -16.21 5.81
CA ASP A 97 -13.57 -16.64 6.94
C ASP A 97 -15.06 -16.29 6.78
N LYS A 98 -15.45 -15.74 5.63
CA LYS A 98 -16.82 -15.25 5.33
C LYS A 98 -17.84 -16.37 5.09
#